data_AF-A0A944SZR5-F1
#
_entry.id   AF-A0A944SZR5-F1
#
_cell.length_a   1.000
_cell.length_b   1.000
_cell.length_c   1.000
_cell.angle_alpha   90.00
_cell.angle_beta   90.00
_cell.angle_gamma   90.00
#
_symmetry.space_group_name_H-M   'P 1'
#
loop_
_entity.id
_entity.type
_entity.pdbx_description
1 polymer ?
#
loop_
_entity_poly.entity_id
_entity_poly.type
_entity_poly.pdbx_seq_one_letter_code
_entity_poly.pdbx_strand_id
1 'polypeptide(L)'
;MLSIFVEASCNRYNRDECIDCHVYEPLADIPKSDWHMTPDQARLMASKIKQVDTLNSLAQQEINLTGGEATQNPHIVEITKIFQSASPSVCVHTNLEINSKSSKRWLRLIEIVKGGGRVDITLYPTAWEKFQKPLLKELITLQNRMIINLIFENLIHLQEQIQLLKVFFSTEEQNFKHVVKLLQQYNEKVSWLVKNQAECDDKVYETHMGGTEAFAHGENFTLGLSLLPAFRVDTEGMRSMTSIPFPQNPYIIHCPAARGSIDIMTILQTGEMTPCCDVGNLKCQPKFGNLITDSPKEIMEKFEESSKVMAIGISKNQENLKNGNLGKLVKEGIPPYCG
;
A
#
# COMPACT_ATOMS: atom_id res chain seq x y z
N MET A 1 -2.30 4.50 10.63
CA MET A 1 -1.84 5.24 9.43
C MET A 1 -3.02 5.65 8.56
N LEU A 2 -2.92 6.78 7.86
CA LEU A 2 -3.87 7.17 6.80
C LEU A 2 -3.26 6.92 5.42
N SER A 3 -4.00 6.28 4.53
CA SER A 3 -3.63 6.11 3.11
C SER A 3 -4.55 6.98 2.27
N ILE A 4 -4.05 8.09 1.75
CA ILE A 4 -4.83 9.11 1.05
C ILE A 4 -4.52 9.05 -0.44
N PHE A 5 -5.55 8.84 -1.23
CA PHE A 5 -5.44 8.85 -2.68
C PHE A 5 -5.41 10.29 -3.14
N VAL A 6 -4.35 10.64 -3.85
CA VAL A 6 -4.15 11.99 -4.38
C VAL A 6 -4.23 12.02 -5.90
N GLU A 7 -4.20 10.85 -6.53
CA GLU A 7 -4.22 10.65 -7.97
C GLU A 7 -4.97 9.37 -8.29
N ALA A 8 -5.83 9.38 -9.32
CA ALA A 8 -6.47 8.18 -9.85
C ALA A 8 -5.75 7.62 -11.08
N SER A 9 -5.07 8.46 -11.87
CA SER A 9 -4.34 8.06 -13.07
C SER A 9 -3.02 7.36 -12.76
N CYS A 10 -2.65 6.36 -13.57
CA CYS A 10 -1.31 5.78 -13.56
C CYS A 10 -0.85 5.47 -14.99
N ASN A 11 0.44 5.70 -15.25
CA ASN A 11 1.04 5.46 -16.57
C ASN A 11 1.02 3.97 -16.94
N ARG A 12 1.02 3.07 -15.95
CA ARG A 12 0.95 1.64 -16.18
C ARG A 12 -0.47 1.16 -16.49
N TYR A 13 -1.51 1.85 -16.00
CA TYR A 13 -2.91 1.57 -16.37
C TYR A 13 -3.11 1.82 -17.85
N ASN A 14 -2.63 2.98 -18.32
CA ASN A 14 -2.80 3.40 -19.70
C ASN A 14 -2.05 2.53 -20.72
N ARG A 15 -1.21 1.59 -20.27
CA ARG A 15 -0.44 0.66 -21.11
C ARG A 15 -0.82 -0.81 -20.86
N ASP A 16 -1.83 -1.08 -20.03
CA ASP A 16 -2.23 -2.43 -19.59
C ASP A 16 -1.10 -3.25 -18.94
N GLU A 17 -0.09 -2.56 -18.36
CA GLU A 17 1.11 -3.18 -17.76
C GLU A 17 0.97 -3.45 -16.26
N CYS A 18 -0.26 -3.39 -15.75
CA CYS A 18 -0.61 -3.52 -14.35
C CYS A 18 -1.78 -4.50 -14.17
N ILE A 19 -1.60 -5.72 -14.70
CA ILE A 19 -2.63 -6.78 -14.73
C ILE A 19 -3.13 -7.13 -13.33
N ASP A 20 -2.28 -7.02 -12.31
CA ASP A 20 -2.64 -7.29 -10.90
C ASP A 20 -2.76 -6.01 -10.07
N CYS A 21 -3.09 -4.89 -10.72
CA CYS A 21 -3.29 -3.64 -10.01
C CYS A 21 -4.65 -3.56 -9.35
N HIS A 22 -4.66 -3.85 -8.06
CA HIS A 22 -5.86 -3.89 -7.25
C HIS A 22 -6.59 -2.53 -7.12
N VAL A 23 -5.91 -1.41 -7.40
CA VAL A 23 -6.50 -0.05 -7.40
C VAL A 23 -7.08 0.37 -8.75
N TYR A 24 -6.80 -0.33 -9.86
CA TYR A 24 -7.22 0.15 -11.19
C TYR A 24 -8.73 0.14 -11.36
N GLU A 25 -9.37 -1.02 -11.18
CA GLU A 25 -10.82 -1.15 -11.43
C GLU A 25 -11.65 -0.21 -10.56
N PRO A 26 -11.38 -0.04 -9.24
CA PRO A 26 -12.20 0.88 -8.45
C PRO A 26 -11.96 2.36 -8.77
N LEU A 27 -10.86 2.70 -9.42
CA LEU A 27 -10.56 4.07 -9.86
C LEU A 27 -11.02 4.36 -11.28
N ALA A 28 -11.20 3.33 -12.11
CA ALA A 28 -11.57 3.46 -13.52
C ALA A 28 -12.95 4.14 -13.71
N ASP A 29 -13.87 3.94 -12.76
CA ASP A 29 -15.23 4.50 -12.80
C ASP A 29 -15.31 5.94 -12.29
N ILE A 30 -14.23 6.50 -11.73
CA ILE A 30 -14.22 7.87 -11.22
C ILE A 30 -14.17 8.85 -12.40
N PRO A 31 -15.00 9.91 -12.43
CA PRO A 31 -14.92 10.94 -13.46
C PRO A 31 -13.52 11.55 -13.53
N LYS A 32 -13.01 11.79 -14.74
CA LYS A 32 -11.67 12.40 -14.94
C LYS A 32 -11.49 13.75 -14.24
N SER A 33 -12.57 14.49 -14.02
CA SER A 33 -12.56 15.73 -13.23
C SER A 33 -12.10 15.52 -11.78
N ASP A 34 -12.31 14.31 -11.27
CA ASP A 34 -12.10 13.94 -9.87
C ASP A 34 -10.88 13.02 -9.72
N TRP A 35 -10.03 12.91 -10.76
CA TRP A 35 -8.82 12.08 -10.69
C TRP A 35 -7.72 12.73 -9.87
N HIS A 36 -7.61 14.05 -9.92
CA HIS A 36 -6.55 14.80 -9.26
C HIS A 36 -7.10 15.50 -8.03
N MET A 37 -6.59 15.15 -6.85
CA MET A 37 -6.85 15.95 -5.65
C MET A 37 -6.31 17.37 -5.86
N THR A 38 -7.10 18.37 -5.50
CA THR A 38 -6.68 19.79 -5.51
C THR A 38 -6.13 20.21 -4.15
N PRO A 39 -5.32 21.27 -4.07
CA PRO A 39 -4.88 21.83 -2.79
C PRO A 39 -6.03 22.25 -1.86
N ASP A 40 -7.16 22.72 -2.38
CA ASP A 40 -8.32 23.10 -1.56
C ASP A 40 -8.97 21.87 -0.91
N GLN A 41 -9.11 20.77 -1.67
CA GLN A 41 -9.56 19.49 -1.12
C GLN A 41 -8.59 18.99 -0.05
N ALA A 42 -7.29 19.02 -0.31
CA ALA A 42 -6.27 18.62 0.67
C ALA A 42 -6.35 19.47 1.96
N ARG A 43 -6.55 20.79 1.84
CA ARG A 43 -6.70 21.70 3.01
C ARG A 43 -7.93 21.33 3.83
N LEU A 44 -9.05 21.06 3.17
CA LEU A 44 -10.28 20.66 3.84
C LEU A 44 -10.11 19.32 4.57
N MET A 45 -9.55 18.32 3.91
CA MET A 45 -9.28 17.01 4.50
C MET A 45 -8.30 17.12 5.68
N ALA A 46 -7.17 17.81 5.52
CA ALA A 46 -6.17 17.98 6.57
C ALA A 46 -6.73 18.71 7.80
N SER A 47 -7.58 19.73 7.60
CA SER A 47 -8.28 20.42 8.69
C SER A 47 -9.22 19.49 9.45
N LYS A 48 -9.96 18.64 8.72
CA LYS A 48 -10.94 17.72 9.31
C LYS A 48 -10.29 16.52 10.01
N ILE A 49 -9.18 15.99 9.46
CA ILE A 49 -8.36 14.95 10.10
C ILE A 49 -7.93 15.38 11.50
N LYS A 50 -7.52 16.65 11.69
CA LYS A 50 -7.12 17.19 13.00
C LYS A 50 -8.26 17.29 14.01
N GLN A 51 -9.51 17.34 13.55
CA GLN A 51 -10.70 17.51 14.40
C GLN A 51 -11.35 16.18 14.79
N VAL A 52 -10.99 15.08 14.13
CA VAL A 52 -11.53 13.74 14.38
C VAL A 52 -10.45 12.90 15.06
N ASP A 53 -10.58 12.64 16.37
CA ASP A 53 -9.53 12.04 17.20
C ASP A 53 -8.94 10.74 16.63
N THR A 54 -9.80 9.85 16.11
CA THR A 54 -9.37 8.59 15.50
C THR A 54 -8.50 8.83 14.27
N LEU A 55 -8.90 9.76 13.39
CA LEU A 55 -8.14 10.10 12.19
C LEU A 55 -6.85 10.83 12.53
N ASN A 56 -6.89 11.74 13.49
CA ASN A 56 -5.70 12.43 13.97
C ASN A 56 -4.67 11.43 14.53
N SER A 57 -5.12 10.45 15.33
CA SER A 57 -4.25 9.41 15.89
C SER A 57 -3.60 8.55 14.79
N LEU A 58 -4.34 8.20 13.74
CA LEU A 58 -3.79 7.49 12.59
C LEU A 58 -2.82 8.35 11.78
N ALA A 59 -3.11 9.64 11.63
CA ALA A 59 -2.23 10.59 10.96
C ALA A 59 -0.91 10.79 11.73
N GLN A 60 -0.91 10.74 13.07
CA GLN A 60 0.31 10.87 13.86
C GLN A 60 1.29 9.71 13.65
N GLN A 61 0.81 8.54 13.23
CA GLN A 61 1.68 7.44 12.82
C GLN A 61 2.34 7.77 11.48
N GLU A 62 1.53 8.00 10.44
CA GLU A 62 1.96 8.37 9.10
C GLU A 62 0.75 8.68 8.20
N ILE A 63 0.93 9.61 7.26
CA ILE A 63 0.06 9.80 6.09
C ILE A 63 0.80 9.35 4.83
N ASN A 64 0.27 8.36 4.14
CA ASN A 64 0.74 7.93 2.83
C ASN A 64 -0.09 8.57 1.73
N LEU A 65 0.56 9.21 0.76
CA LEU A 65 -0.06 9.76 -0.43
C LEU A 65 0.15 8.77 -1.58
N THR A 66 -0.96 8.24 -2.10
CA THR A 66 -0.98 7.12 -3.05
C THR A 66 -2.16 7.24 -4.04
N GLY A 67 -2.61 6.11 -4.60
CA GLY A 67 -3.75 5.97 -5.49
C GLY A 67 -3.34 5.26 -6.76
N GLY A 68 -3.39 5.96 -7.89
CA GLY A 68 -2.70 5.61 -9.11
C GLY A 68 -1.20 5.86 -8.99
N GLU A 69 -0.69 6.85 -9.72
CA GLU A 69 0.70 7.30 -9.61
C GLU A 69 0.76 8.71 -9.05
N ALA A 70 0.91 8.84 -7.73
CA ALA A 70 0.81 10.11 -7.00
C ALA A 70 1.64 11.25 -7.60
N THR A 71 2.79 10.94 -8.22
CA THR A 71 3.65 11.97 -8.85
C THR A 71 3.08 12.57 -10.13
N GLN A 72 2.05 11.97 -10.72
CA GLN A 72 1.29 12.55 -11.84
C GLN A 72 0.48 13.76 -11.41
N ASN A 73 0.01 13.80 -10.16
CA ASN A 73 -0.73 14.96 -9.65
C ASN A 73 0.17 16.21 -9.74
N PRO A 74 -0.25 17.25 -10.50
CA PRO A 74 0.58 18.42 -10.71
C PRO A 74 0.82 19.24 -9.44
N HIS A 75 0.00 19.06 -8.42
CA HIS A 75 0.01 19.76 -7.14
C HIS A 75 0.59 18.92 -5.99
N ILE A 76 1.14 17.73 -6.25
CA ILE A 76 1.58 16.78 -5.22
C ILE A 76 2.51 17.40 -4.16
N VAL A 77 3.35 18.36 -4.55
CA VAL A 77 4.24 19.05 -3.62
C VAL A 77 3.47 19.95 -2.63
N GLU A 78 2.50 20.72 -3.12
CA GLU A 78 1.64 21.55 -2.27
C GLU A 78 0.77 20.68 -1.37
N ILE A 79 0.19 19.61 -1.92
CA ILE A 79 -0.61 18.63 -1.18
C ILE A 79 0.21 17.98 -0.05
N THR A 80 1.46 17.62 -0.32
CA THR A 80 2.38 17.08 0.70
C THR A 80 2.57 18.09 1.83
N LYS A 81 2.87 19.37 1.50
CA LYS A 81 3.03 20.45 2.49
C LYS A 81 1.77 20.67 3.33
N ILE A 82 0.59 20.55 2.72
CA ILE A 82 -0.69 20.67 3.42
C ILE A 82 -0.87 19.53 4.43
N PHE A 83 -0.63 18.28 4.03
CA PHE A 83 -0.77 17.13 4.94
C PHE A 83 0.32 17.10 6.02
N GLN A 84 1.50 17.67 5.77
CA GLN A 84 2.52 17.88 6.81
C GLN A 84 2.03 18.82 7.93
N SER A 85 0.99 19.62 7.70
CA SER A 85 0.35 20.38 8.78
C SER A 85 -0.53 19.53 9.71
N ALA A 86 -0.87 18.30 9.30
CA ALA A 86 -1.70 17.36 10.05
C ALA A 86 -0.90 16.16 10.60
N SER A 87 0.27 15.87 10.04
CA SER A 87 1.10 14.74 10.43
C SER A 87 2.59 15.08 10.41
N PRO A 88 3.38 14.57 11.38
CA PRO A 88 4.83 14.70 11.37
C PRO A 88 5.52 13.80 10.32
N SER A 89 4.81 12.79 9.77
CA SER A 89 5.36 11.87 8.77
C SER A 89 4.42 11.77 7.57
N VAL A 90 4.82 12.35 6.45
CA VAL A 90 4.10 12.24 5.18
C VAL A 90 4.99 11.54 4.16
N CYS A 91 4.50 10.45 3.60
CA CYS A 91 5.18 9.67 2.57
C CYS A 91 4.43 9.74 1.25
N VAL A 92 5.15 9.80 0.13
CA VAL A 92 4.59 9.65 -1.21
C VAL A 92 5.03 8.30 -1.78
N HIS A 93 4.06 7.48 -2.19
CA HIS A 93 4.32 6.22 -2.89
C HIS A 93 4.40 6.46 -4.40
N THR A 94 5.39 5.85 -5.06
CA THR A 94 5.56 5.96 -6.51
C THR A 94 6.04 4.66 -7.13
N ASN A 95 5.64 4.41 -8.38
CA ASN A 95 6.22 3.37 -9.22
C ASN A 95 7.63 3.73 -9.72
N LEU A 96 8.11 4.97 -9.49
CA LEU A 96 9.40 5.50 -9.96
C LEU A 96 9.66 5.32 -11.47
N GLU A 97 8.61 5.09 -12.25
CA GLU A 97 8.69 4.94 -13.70
C GLU A 97 8.61 6.32 -14.35
N ILE A 98 9.75 7.00 -14.30
CA ILE A 98 9.91 8.40 -14.71
C ILE A 98 11.04 8.48 -15.75
N ASN A 99 10.77 9.17 -16.86
CA ASN A 99 11.65 9.14 -18.04
C ASN A 99 13.04 9.77 -17.83
N SER A 100 13.18 10.74 -16.92
CA SER A 100 14.46 11.43 -16.73
C SER A 100 14.53 12.23 -15.43
N LYS A 101 15.75 12.57 -15.03
CA LYS A 101 16.07 13.52 -13.94
C LYS A 101 15.70 14.98 -14.25
N SER A 102 15.37 15.30 -15.50
CA SER A 102 14.89 16.64 -15.90
C SER A 102 13.36 16.72 -15.94
N SER A 103 12.66 15.60 -15.78
CA SER A 103 11.21 15.57 -15.84
C SER A 103 10.58 16.30 -14.65
N LYS A 104 9.42 16.94 -14.88
CA LYS A 104 8.65 17.59 -13.81
C LYS A 104 8.29 16.63 -12.67
N ARG A 105 7.98 15.36 -12.98
CA ARG A 105 7.68 14.31 -11.98
C ARG A 105 8.86 14.07 -11.04
N TRP A 106 10.07 13.94 -11.57
CA TRP A 106 11.27 13.79 -10.76
C TRP A 106 11.58 15.03 -9.92
N LEU A 107 11.50 16.23 -10.50
CA LEU A 107 11.76 17.47 -9.77
C LEU A 107 10.81 17.66 -8.58
N ARG A 108 9.54 17.25 -8.72
CA ARG A 108 8.57 17.23 -7.60
C ARG A 108 9.00 16.28 -6.48
N LEU A 109 9.49 15.08 -6.80
CA LEU A 109 10.01 14.14 -5.80
C LEU A 109 11.19 14.74 -5.03
N ILE A 110 12.14 15.40 -5.71
CA ILE A 110 13.23 16.10 -5.04
C ILE A 110 12.68 17.17 -4.09
N GLU A 111 11.71 17.98 -4.54
CA GLU A 111 11.13 19.04 -3.69
C GLU A 111 10.39 18.47 -2.48
N ILE A 112 9.67 17.36 -2.63
CA ILE A 112 9.01 16.64 -1.53
C ILE A 112 10.02 16.20 -0.49
N VAL A 113 11.09 15.51 -0.91
CA VAL A 113 12.11 15.01 0.02
C VAL A 113 12.84 16.16 0.72
N LYS A 114 13.22 17.21 -0.02
CA LYS A 114 13.83 18.42 0.58
C LYS A 114 12.89 19.16 1.51
N GLY A 115 11.58 19.06 1.28
CA GLY A 115 10.52 19.59 2.15
C GLY A 115 10.23 18.72 3.37
N GLY A 116 10.99 17.64 3.62
CA GLY A 116 10.83 16.76 4.77
C GLY A 116 9.81 15.64 4.57
N GLY A 117 9.28 15.45 3.36
CA GLY A 117 8.50 14.26 3.02
C GLY A 117 9.39 13.04 2.77
N ARG A 118 8.82 11.84 2.90
CA ARG A 118 9.47 10.58 2.48
C ARG A 118 8.96 10.16 1.11
N VAL A 119 9.77 9.44 0.35
CA VAL A 119 9.33 8.81 -0.90
C VAL A 119 9.63 7.31 -0.85
N ASP A 120 8.56 6.51 -0.88
CA ASP A 120 8.64 5.06 -0.95
C ASP A 120 8.32 4.60 -2.37
N ILE A 121 8.84 3.42 -2.73
CA ILE A 121 8.68 2.90 -4.09
C ILE A 121 8.02 1.54 -4.11
N THR A 122 7.35 1.23 -5.22
CA THR A 122 7.00 -0.15 -5.57
C THR A 122 7.95 -0.63 -6.66
N LEU A 123 8.65 -1.74 -6.43
CA LEU A 123 9.56 -2.31 -7.41
C LEU A 123 8.77 -2.94 -8.56
N TYR A 124 9.20 -2.64 -9.80
CA TYR A 124 8.65 -3.25 -11.00
C TYR A 124 9.80 -3.75 -11.88
N PRO A 125 10.09 -5.06 -11.90
CA PRO A 125 11.18 -5.63 -12.69
C PRO A 125 11.17 -5.20 -14.16
N THR A 126 9.99 -5.07 -14.77
CA THR A 126 9.83 -4.63 -16.17
C THR A 126 10.27 -3.18 -16.42
N ALA A 127 10.27 -2.32 -15.40
CA ALA A 127 10.69 -0.92 -15.47
C ALA A 127 12.09 -0.68 -14.86
N TRP A 128 12.70 -1.73 -14.29
CA TRP A 128 13.87 -1.63 -13.42
C TRP A 128 15.07 -0.95 -14.09
N GLU A 129 15.60 -1.56 -15.15
CA GLU A 129 16.86 -1.10 -15.76
C GLU A 129 16.72 0.28 -16.42
N LYS A 130 15.60 0.53 -17.09
CA LYS A 130 15.41 1.77 -17.87
C LYS A 130 15.04 2.96 -17.00
N PHE A 131 14.20 2.76 -15.98
CA PHE A 131 13.59 3.86 -15.24
C PHE A 131 13.94 3.84 -13.75
N GLN A 132 13.64 2.75 -13.04
CA GLN A 132 13.71 2.76 -11.57
C GLN A 132 15.15 2.80 -11.06
N LYS A 133 16.04 1.95 -11.57
CA LYS A 133 17.42 1.81 -11.06
C LYS A 133 18.23 3.11 -11.10
N PRO A 134 18.30 3.86 -12.22
CA PRO A 134 19.01 5.14 -12.26
C PRO A 134 18.44 6.20 -11.29
N LEU A 135 17.13 6.20 -11.06
CA LEU A 135 16.47 7.17 -10.19
C LEU A 135 16.53 6.76 -8.72
N LEU A 136 16.46 5.46 -8.42
CA LEU A 136 16.60 4.94 -7.07
C LEU A 136 18.00 5.23 -6.54
N LYS A 137 19.03 5.09 -7.37
CA LYS A 137 20.42 5.48 -7.03
C LYS A 137 20.52 6.91 -6.54
N GLU A 138 19.78 7.84 -7.14
CA GLU A 138 19.73 9.23 -6.65
C GLU A 138 18.87 9.35 -5.40
N LEU A 139 17.69 8.74 -5.41
CA LEU A 139 16.69 8.91 -4.37
C LEU A 139 17.19 8.45 -2.99
N ILE A 140 17.94 7.34 -2.92
CA ILE A 140 18.55 6.86 -1.67
C ILE A 140 19.64 7.79 -1.10
N THR A 141 20.13 8.76 -1.88
CA THR A 141 21.06 9.80 -1.39
C THR A 141 20.33 11.04 -0.87
N LEU A 142 19.04 11.20 -1.22
CA LEU A 142 18.23 12.35 -0.83
C LEU A 142 17.47 12.14 0.49
N GLN A 143 17.28 10.88 0.91
CA GLN A 143 16.58 10.53 2.15
C GLN A 143 17.31 9.41 2.88
N ASN A 144 17.15 9.37 4.20
CA ASN A 144 17.80 8.39 5.08
C ASN A 144 16.88 7.23 5.49
N ARG A 145 15.67 7.15 4.93
CA ARG A 145 14.75 6.03 5.14
C ARG A 145 13.83 5.87 3.94
N MET A 146 13.50 4.62 3.63
CA MET A 146 12.61 4.26 2.53
C MET A 146 12.00 2.90 2.78
N ILE A 147 10.77 2.70 2.34
CA ILE A 147 10.15 1.39 2.14
C ILE A 147 10.16 1.05 0.65
N ILE A 148 10.56 -0.18 0.32
CA ILE A 148 10.39 -0.75 -1.01
C ILE A 148 9.31 -1.84 -0.92
N ASN A 149 8.22 -1.62 -1.66
CA ASN A 149 7.14 -2.59 -1.81
C ASN A 149 7.50 -3.57 -2.93
N LEU A 150 7.43 -4.86 -2.63
CA LEU A 150 7.64 -5.97 -3.56
C LEU A 150 6.29 -6.63 -3.80
N ILE A 151 5.71 -6.42 -4.98
CA ILE A 151 4.46 -7.07 -5.37
C ILE A 151 4.82 -8.32 -6.16
N PHE A 152 4.39 -9.51 -5.70
CA PHE A 152 4.81 -10.77 -6.30
C PHE A 152 3.65 -11.76 -6.50
N GLU A 153 3.59 -12.38 -7.68
CA GLU A 153 2.57 -13.39 -8.04
C GLU A 153 2.95 -14.81 -7.58
N ASN A 154 4.24 -15.06 -7.38
CA ASN A 154 4.76 -16.34 -6.93
C ASN A 154 6.16 -16.16 -6.34
N LEU A 155 6.67 -17.22 -5.72
CA LEU A 155 7.96 -17.20 -5.04
C LEU A 155 9.16 -16.97 -5.97
N ILE A 156 9.08 -17.39 -7.25
CA ILE A 156 10.13 -17.14 -8.24
C ILE A 156 10.21 -15.64 -8.54
N HIS A 157 9.07 -15.00 -8.77
CA HIS A 157 8.99 -13.56 -8.99
C HIS A 157 9.49 -12.77 -7.75
N LEU A 158 9.15 -13.22 -6.54
CA LEU A 158 9.68 -12.63 -5.30
C LEU A 158 11.22 -12.78 -5.22
N GLN A 159 11.75 -13.96 -5.54
CA GLN A 159 13.19 -14.24 -5.55
C GLN A 159 13.93 -13.32 -6.53
N GLU A 160 13.41 -13.15 -7.75
CA GLU A 160 13.98 -12.26 -8.76
C GLU A 160 14.04 -10.81 -8.26
N GLN A 161 12.94 -10.31 -7.67
CA GLN A 161 12.88 -8.97 -7.10
C GLN A 161 13.88 -8.75 -5.96
N ILE A 162 13.99 -9.70 -5.02
CA ILE A 162 14.97 -9.64 -3.94
C ILE A 162 16.40 -9.63 -4.51
N GLN A 163 16.67 -10.45 -5.51
CA GLN A 163 17.98 -10.53 -6.14
C GLN A 163 18.34 -9.24 -6.88
N LEU A 164 17.38 -8.58 -7.55
CA LEU A 164 17.59 -7.26 -8.17
C LEU A 164 18.02 -6.22 -7.13
N LEU A 165 17.29 -6.12 -6.01
CA LEU A 165 17.63 -5.19 -4.92
C LEU A 165 18.98 -5.54 -4.29
N LYS A 166 19.25 -6.82 -4.07
CA LYS A 166 20.51 -7.28 -3.46
C LYS A 166 21.70 -6.89 -4.32
N VAL A 167 21.63 -7.15 -5.64
CA VAL A 167 22.67 -6.74 -6.59
C VAL A 167 22.85 -5.23 -6.55
N PHE A 168 21.76 -4.46 -6.63
CA PHE A 168 21.80 -3.00 -6.54
C PHE A 168 22.51 -2.49 -5.29
N PHE A 169 22.06 -2.86 -4.10
CA PHE A 169 22.64 -2.39 -2.85
C PHE A 169 24.05 -2.94 -2.58
N SER A 170 24.41 -4.09 -3.17
CA SER A 170 25.79 -4.60 -3.10
C SER A 170 26.78 -3.75 -3.89
N THR A 171 26.34 -3.14 -5.00
CA THR A 171 27.20 -2.29 -5.85
C THR A 171 27.36 -0.86 -5.36
N GLU A 172 26.51 -0.39 -4.43
CA GLU A 172 26.61 0.95 -3.83
C GLU A 172 27.55 0.95 -2.59
N GLU A 173 28.65 0.20 -2.68
CA GLU A 173 29.57 -0.27 -1.62
C GLU A 173 29.86 0.71 -0.45
N GLN A 174 29.31 0.38 0.73
CA GLN A 174 29.74 0.60 2.13
C GLN A 174 28.59 1.00 3.05
N ASN A 175 27.68 1.88 2.58
CA ASN A 175 26.59 2.41 3.41
C ASN A 175 25.44 1.40 3.64
N PHE A 176 25.32 0.37 2.79
CA PHE A 176 24.15 -0.51 2.74
C PHE A 176 24.42 -1.97 3.16
N LYS A 177 25.51 -2.24 3.89
CA LYS A 177 25.82 -3.62 4.35
C LYS A 177 24.67 -4.26 5.15
N HIS A 178 24.00 -3.45 5.98
CA HIS A 178 22.83 -3.88 6.75
C HIS A 178 21.64 -4.26 5.85
N VAL A 179 21.40 -3.49 4.79
CA VAL A 179 20.41 -3.79 3.74
C VAL A 179 20.74 -5.08 3.02
N VAL A 180 21.99 -5.23 2.56
CA VAL A 180 22.43 -6.44 1.85
C VAL A 180 22.27 -7.68 2.73
N LYS A 181 22.55 -7.57 4.04
CA LYS A 181 22.33 -8.67 5.00
C LYS A 181 20.85 -9.04 5.08
N LEU A 182 19.94 -8.07 5.17
CA LEU A 182 18.51 -8.32 5.19
C LEU A 182 18.06 -9.02 3.90
N LEU A 183 18.44 -8.48 2.74
CA LEU A 183 18.11 -9.06 1.44
C LEU A 183 18.68 -10.45 1.24
N GLN A 184 19.87 -10.74 1.80
CA GLN A 184 20.44 -12.08 1.81
C GLN A 184 19.58 -13.06 2.61
N GLN A 185 19.09 -12.67 3.79
CA GLN A 185 18.20 -13.51 4.60
C GLN A 185 16.88 -13.82 3.86
N TYR A 186 16.26 -12.80 3.27
CA TYR A 186 15.07 -12.99 2.42
C TYR A 186 15.38 -13.92 1.25
N ASN A 187 16.50 -13.72 0.56
CA ASN A 187 16.89 -14.55 -0.59
C ASN A 187 17.09 -16.02 -0.20
N GLU A 188 17.75 -16.31 0.92
CA GLU A 188 17.97 -17.68 1.40
C GLU A 188 16.65 -18.39 1.71
N LYS A 189 15.75 -17.71 2.44
CA LYS A 189 14.44 -18.25 2.81
C LYS A 189 13.55 -18.48 1.59
N VAL A 190 13.47 -17.51 0.69
CA VAL A 190 12.68 -17.65 -0.55
C VAL A 190 13.28 -18.72 -1.45
N SER A 191 14.61 -18.81 -1.58
CA SER A 191 15.25 -19.87 -2.36
C SER A 191 14.95 -21.26 -1.82
N TRP A 192 14.91 -21.42 -0.49
CA TRP A 192 14.51 -22.67 0.14
C TRP A 192 13.06 -23.00 -0.20
N LEU A 193 12.15 -22.03 -0.11
CA LEU A 193 10.73 -22.22 -0.43
C LEU A 193 10.54 -22.61 -1.90
N VAL A 194 11.17 -21.90 -2.85
CA VAL A 194 11.12 -22.24 -4.28
C VAL A 194 11.58 -23.69 -4.54
N LYS A 195 12.61 -24.16 -3.81
CA LYS A 195 13.16 -25.50 -4.00
C LYS A 195 12.35 -26.61 -3.32
N ASN A 196 11.74 -26.34 -2.17
CA ASN A 196 11.17 -27.37 -1.28
C ASN A 196 9.64 -27.28 -1.09
N GLN A 197 8.99 -26.25 -1.62
CA GLN A 197 7.56 -25.98 -1.45
C GLN A 197 6.89 -25.72 -2.81
N ALA A 198 6.93 -26.71 -3.71
CA ALA A 198 6.28 -26.64 -5.02
C ALA A 198 4.74 -26.51 -4.92
N GLU A 199 4.15 -26.92 -3.80
CA GLU A 199 2.72 -26.85 -3.52
C GLU A 199 2.29 -25.49 -2.94
N CYS A 200 3.24 -24.59 -2.62
CA CYS A 200 2.99 -23.26 -2.06
C CYS A 200 2.07 -23.29 -0.82
N ASP A 201 2.39 -24.13 0.18
CA ASP A 201 1.64 -24.16 1.44
C ASP A 201 1.92 -22.90 2.29
N ASP A 202 0.89 -22.11 2.60
CA ASP A 202 1.07 -20.87 3.36
C ASP A 202 1.55 -21.08 4.78
N LYS A 203 1.15 -22.17 5.44
CA LYS A 203 1.61 -22.41 6.81
C LYS A 203 3.11 -22.66 6.80
N VAL A 204 3.61 -23.36 5.80
CA VAL A 204 5.06 -23.53 5.60
C VAL A 204 5.71 -22.21 5.22
N TYR A 205 5.11 -21.42 4.32
CA TYR A 205 5.59 -20.08 3.98
C TYR A 205 5.72 -19.19 5.22
N GLU A 206 4.63 -19.00 5.98
CA GLU A 206 4.57 -18.17 7.18
C GLU A 206 5.55 -18.65 8.24
N THR A 207 5.63 -19.96 8.49
CA THR A 207 6.56 -20.53 9.47
C THR A 207 8.01 -20.29 9.05
N HIS A 208 8.33 -20.51 7.76
CA HIS A 208 9.69 -20.37 7.26
C HIS A 208 10.13 -18.91 7.15
N MET A 209 9.22 -18.03 6.72
CA MET A 209 9.42 -16.58 6.64
C MET A 209 9.36 -15.91 8.01
N GLY A 210 8.76 -16.56 9.02
CA GLY A 210 8.66 -16.08 10.39
C GLY A 210 10.02 -15.70 10.99
N GLY A 211 10.01 -14.67 11.85
CA GLY A 211 11.21 -14.13 12.49
C GLY A 211 12.18 -13.41 11.55
N THR A 212 11.79 -13.14 10.30
CA THR A 212 12.55 -12.25 9.41
C THR A 212 12.20 -10.81 9.74
N GLU A 213 13.20 -9.96 9.91
CA GLU A 213 13.00 -8.53 10.14
C GLU A 213 12.33 -7.87 8.93
N ALA A 214 11.47 -6.88 9.16
CA ALA A 214 10.91 -6.04 8.09
C ALA A 214 11.83 -4.86 7.75
N PHE A 215 12.73 -4.50 8.66
CA PHE A 215 13.59 -3.32 8.55
C PHE A 215 15.06 -3.67 8.71
N ALA A 216 15.90 -3.04 7.90
CA ALA A 216 17.33 -3.01 8.08
C ALA A 216 17.71 -1.60 8.53
N HIS A 217 18.16 -1.47 9.78
CA HIS A 217 18.62 -0.21 10.34
C HIS A 217 20.13 -0.06 10.21
N GLY A 218 20.59 1.05 9.64
CA GLY A 218 21.97 1.49 9.64
C GLY A 218 22.08 2.96 10.08
N GLU A 219 23.31 3.41 10.33
CA GLU A 219 23.57 4.77 10.85
C GLU A 219 23.03 5.87 9.93
N ASN A 220 23.19 5.70 8.62
CA ASN A 220 22.85 6.72 7.62
C ASN A 220 21.60 6.40 6.80
N PHE A 221 21.09 5.17 6.91
CA PHE A 221 19.97 4.71 6.10
C PHE A 221 19.18 3.62 6.82
N THR A 222 17.85 3.65 6.70
CA THR A 222 16.97 2.56 7.09
C THR A 222 16.16 2.10 5.89
N LEU A 223 16.25 0.82 5.55
CA LEU A 223 15.38 0.22 4.54
C LEU A 223 14.26 -0.57 5.22
N GLY A 224 13.01 -0.36 4.80
CA GLY A 224 11.91 -1.29 5.03
C GLY A 224 11.62 -2.10 3.77
N LEU A 225 11.29 -3.37 3.95
CA LEU A 225 10.75 -4.22 2.89
C LEU A 225 9.29 -4.55 3.21
N SER A 226 8.42 -4.30 2.24
CA SER A 226 6.99 -4.63 2.31
C SER A 226 6.70 -5.67 1.24
N LEU A 227 6.39 -6.90 1.65
CA LEU A 227 6.08 -8.01 0.74
C LEU A 227 4.58 -8.10 0.55
N LEU A 228 4.12 -7.90 -0.68
CA LEU A 228 2.71 -7.87 -1.04
C LEU A 228 2.43 -8.98 -2.06
N PRO A 229 1.71 -10.06 -1.72
CA PRO A 229 1.26 -11.00 -2.73
C PRO A 229 0.35 -10.27 -3.73
N ALA A 230 0.59 -10.47 -5.01
CA ALA A 230 -0.27 -9.95 -6.06
C ALA A 230 -1.64 -10.62 -5.94
N PHE A 231 -2.70 -9.85 -6.11
CA PHE A 231 -4.05 -10.38 -6.19
C PHE A 231 -4.83 -9.64 -7.24
N ARG A 232 -5.65 -10.41 -7.97
CA ARG A 232 -6.61 -9.87 -8.92
C ARG A 232 -7.82 -9.37 -8.16
N VAL A 233 -8.45 -8.38 -8.73
CA VAL A 233 -9.77 -7.90 -8.36
C VAL A 233 -10.69 -8.31 -9.52
N ASP A 234 -11.91 -8.72 -9.22
CA ASP A 234 -12.92 -8.99 -10.24
C ASP A 234 -13.62 -7.71 -10.67
N THR A 235 -14.42 -7.78 -11.73
CA THR A 235 -15.15 -6.61 -12.26
C THR A 235 -16.06 -5.92 -11.23
N GLU A 236 -16.40 -6.59 -10.12
CA GLU A 236 -17.18 -5.99 -9.05
C GLU A 236 -16.30 -5.24 -8.04
N GLY A 237 -14.99 -5.16 -8.22
CA GLY A 237 -14.07 -4.51 -7.29
C GLY A 237 -13.76 -5.38 -6.06
N MET A 238 -14.06 -6.67 -6.12
CA MET A 238 -13.82 -7.64 -5.05
C MET A 238 -12.54 -8.42 -5.33
N ARG A 239 -11.74 -8.72 -4.31
CA ARG A 239 -10.54 -9.56 -4.49
C ARG A 239 -10.96 -10.91 -5.08
N SER A 240 -10.45 -11.22 -6.27
CA SER A 240 -10.73 -12.43 -7.00
C SER A 240 -10.11 -13.63 -6.27
N MET A 241 -10.95 -14.55 -5.82
CA MET A 241 -10.54 -15.79 -5.14
C MET A 241 -9.67 -16.71 -6.01
N THR A 242 -9.58 -16.45 -7.32
CA THR A 242 -8.72 -17.20 -8.26
C THR A 242 -7.28 -16.68 -8.35
N SER A 243 -6.91 -15.71 -7.53
CA SER A 243 -5.58 -15.09 -7.58
C SER A 243 -4.49 -16.02 -7.05
N ILE A 244 -3.35 -16.11 -7.72
CA ILE A 244 -2.20 -16.89 -7.26
C ILE A 244 -1.17 -15.90 -6.66
N PRO A 245 -0.52 -16.21 -5.53
CA PRO A 245 -0.59 -17.44 -4.75
C PRO A 245 -1.60 -17.27 -3.61
N PHE A 246 -2.83 -17.76 -3.78
CA PHE A 246 -3.66 -18.09 -2.62
C PHE A 246 -3.21 -19.44 -2.08
N PRO A 247 -3.01 -19.58 -0.76
CA PRO A 247 -2.87 -20.91 -0.16
C PRO A 247 -4.09 -21.78 -0.35
N GLN A 248 -3.86 -23.08 -0.24
CA GLN A 248 -4.91 -24.09 -0.05
C GLN A 248 -5.36 -24.23 1.42
N ASN A 249 -4.77 -23.45 2.32
CA ASN A 249 -5.11 -23.36 3.74
C ASN A 249 -5.72 -21.99 4.03
N PRO A 250 -6.69 -21.89 4.95
CA PRO A 250 -7.36 -20.63 5.21
C PRO A 250 -6.39 -19.55 5.65
N TYR A 251 -6.24 -18.50 4.83
CA TYR A 251 -5.38 -17.38 5.17
C TYR A 251 -6.06 -16.54 6.26
N ILE A 252 -5.64 -16.77 7.50
CA ILE A 252 -6.08 -15.98 8.66
C ILE A 252 -5.19 -14.74 8.78
N ILE A 253 -5.03 -13.97 7.70
CA ILE A 253 -4.81 -12.53 7.92
C ILE A 253 -6.13 -12.00 8.44
N HIS A 254 -6.19 -11.91 9.77
CA HIS A 254 -7.06 -10.95 10.41
C HIS A 254 -6.65 -9.60 9.84
N CYS A 255 -7.41 -9.11 8.86
CA CYS A 255 -7.38 -7.71 8.48
C CYS A 255 -7.37 -6.90 9.79
N PRO A 256 -6.52 -5.88 9.98
CA PRO A 256 -6.60 -5.03 11.16
C PRO A 256 -8.03 -4.55 11.44
N ALA A 257 -8.75 -4.26 10.36
CA ALA A 257 -10.19 -3.98 10.34
C ALA A 257 -11.01 -5.07 11.08
N ALA A 258 -10.65 -6.35 10.94
CA ALA A 258 -11.25 -7.50 11.60
C ALA A 258 -11.03 -7.56 13.13
N ARG A 259 -10.25 -6.66 13.72
CA ARG A 259 -10.03 -6.56 15.17
C ARG A 259 -10.77 -5.38 15.82
N GLY A 260 -11.49 -4.57 15.04
CA GLY A 260 -12.05 -3.30 15.54
C GLY A 260 -10.98 -2.22 15.80
N SER A 261 -9.72 -2.47 15.44
CA SER A 261 -8.63 -1.49 15.41
C SER A 261 -8.32 -1.16 13.96
N ILE A 262 -8.79 0.00 13.49
CA ILE A 262 -8.45 0.46 12.13
C ILE A 262 -6.98 0.89 12.15
N ASP A 263 -6.06 -0.01 11.83
CA ASP A 263 -4.62 0.34 11.78
C ASP A 263 -4.28 1.15 10.52
N ILE A 264 -5.06 0.99 9.45
CA ILE A 264 -4.97 1.75 8.20
C ILE A 264 -6.37 2.19 7.77
N MET A 265 -6.57 3.49 7.54
CA MET A 265 -7.78 4.03 6.91
C MET A 265 -7.45 4.54 5.51
N THR A 266 -8.16 4.04 4.49
CA THR A 266 -8.01 4.50 3.12
C THR A 266 -9.02 5.61 2.83
N ILE A 267 -8.54 6.72 2.25
CA ILE A 267 -9.31 7.91 1.94
C ILE A 267 -9.14 8.18 0.44
N LEU A 268 -10.23 8.14 -0.32
CA LEU A 268 -10.22 8.48 -1.74
C LEU A 268 -10.03 9.98 -1.94
N GLN A 269 -9.58 10.40 -3.13
CA GLN A 269 -9.46 11.82 -3.48
C GLN A 269 -10.81 12.57 -3.46
N THR A 270 -11.92 11.83 -3.55
CA THR A 270 -13.30 12.31 -3.36
C THR A 270 -13.68 12.49 -1.89
N GLY A 271 -12.78 12.16 -0.96
CA GLY A 271 -12.96 12.20 0.49
C GLY A 271 -13.59 10.96 1.10
N GLU A 272 -14.11 10.03 0.30
CA GLU A 272 -14.73 8.81 0.80
C GLU A 272 -13.75 7.94 1.60
N MET A 273 -14.18 7.49 2.78
CA MET A 273 -13.37 6.69 3.70
C MET A 273 -13.82 5.23 3.72
N THR A 274 -12.85 4.32 3.58
CA THR A 274 -13.05 2.86 3.61
C THR A 274 -12.02 2.19 4.51
N PRO A 275 -12.43 1.20 5.34
CA PRO A 275 -11.55 0.58 6.34
C PRO A 275 -10.62 -0.46 5.70
N CYS A 276 -10.68 -0.66 4.38
CA CYS A 276 -9.94 -1.75 3.75
C CYS A 276 -8.45 -1.46 3.68
N CYS A 277 -7.72 -2.32 4.41
CA CYS A 277 -6.26 -2.28 4.59
C CYS A 277 -5.51 -2.69 3.31
N ASP A 278 -6.15 -3.49 2.46
CA ASP A 278 -5.67 -3.75 1.11
C ASP A 278 -6.30 -2.70 0.19
N VAL A 279 -5.43 -1.86 -0.34
CA VAL A 279 -5.69 -0.63 -1.11
C VAL A 279 -6.59 -0.86 -2.34
N GLY A 280 -7.00 -2.10 -2.63
CA GLY A 280 -7.80 -2.48 -3.79
C GLY A 280 -9.16 -3.10 -3.55
N ASN A 281 -9.63 -3.19 -2.31
CA ASN A 281 -11.04 -3.48 -2.07
C ASN A 281 -11.78 -2.19 -1.67
N LEU A 282 -11.77 -1.21 -2.59
CA LEU A 282 -12.40 0.09 -2.37
C LEU A 282 -13.94 0.01 -2.33
N LYS A 283 -14.52 -1.16 -2.65
CA LYS A 283 -15.97 -1.42 -2.50
C LYS A 283 -16.34 -2.11 -1.18
N CYS A 284 -15.37 -2.31 -0.29
CA CYS A 284 -15.64 -2.78 1.06
C CYS A 284 -16.74 -1.97 1.74
N GLN A 285 -17.65 -2.69 2.37
CA GLN A 285 -18.58 -2.12 3.34
C GLN A 285 -18.12 -2.49 4.74
N PRO A 286 -18.43 -1.68 5.76
CA PRO A 286 -19.16 -0.40 5.71
C PRO A 286 -18.27 0.83 5.39
N LYS A 287 -18.87 1.91 4.88
CA LYS A 287 -18.19 3.20 4.60
C LYS A 287 -18.12 4.07 5.86
N PHE A 288 -17.00 4.76 6.06
CA PHE A 288 -16.70 5.52 7.30
C PHE A 288 -16.98 7.02 7.21
N GLY A 289 -17.71 7.44 6.16
CA GLY A 289 -18.02 8.84 5.88
C GLY A 289 -17.12 9.45 4.80
N ASN A 290 -17.15 10.77 4.69
CA ASN A 290 -16.47 11.53 3.66
C ASN A 290 -15.79 12.79 4.23
N LEU A 291 -14.46 12.90 4.06
CA LEU A 291 -13.66 14.01 4.58
C LEU A 291 -13.89 15.35 3.88
N ILE A 292 -14.56 15.39 2.74
CA ILE A 292 -14.96 16.63 2.05
C ILE A 292 -16.34 17.06 2.53
N THR A 293 -17.34 16.19 2.44
CA THR A 293 -18.74 16.59 2.60
C THR A 293 -19.26 16.50 4.03
N ASP A 294 -18.84 15.52 4.81
CA ASP A 294 -19.42 15.28 6.14
C ASP A 294 -18.75 16.17 7.20
N SER A 295 -19.50 16.64 8.18
CA SER A 295 -18.96 17.30 9.37
C SER A 295 -18.18 16.32 10.26
N PRO A 296 -17.27 16.79 11.14
CA PRO A 296 -16.57 15.92 12.10
C PRO A 296 -17.53 15.06 12.95
N LYS A 297 -18.69 15.60 13.33
CA LYS A 297 -19.71 14.89 14.11
C LYS A 297 -20.34 13.76 13.31
N GLU A 298 -20.75 14.02 12.07
CA GLU A 298 -21.32 13.00 11.18
C GLU A 298 -20.31 11.89 10.88
N ILE A 299 -19.03 12.22 10.75
CA ILE A 299 -17.96 11.21 10.62
C ILE A 299 -17.93 10.32 11.84
N MET A 300 -17.91 10.88 13.06
CA MET A 300 -17.87 10.08 14.29
C MET A 300 -19.10 9.18 14.45
N GLU A 301 -20.29 9.68 14.11
CA GLU A 301 -21.53 8.89 14.10
C GLU A 301 -21.42 7.70 13.12
N LYS A 302 -20.96 7.96 11.88
CA LYS A 302 -20.74 6.89 10.89
C LYS A 302 -19.68 5.88 11.31
N PHE A 303 -18.62 6.32 12.01
CA PHE A 303 -17.60 5.44 12.57
C PHE A 303 -18.21 4.46 13.57
N GLU A 304 -19.10 4.92 14.45
CA GLU A 304 -19.75 4.08 15.44
C GLU A 304 -20.68 3.04 14.79
N GLU A 305 -21.50 3.48 13.84
CA GLU A 305 -22.41 2.60 13.09
C GLU A 305 -21.63 1.54 12.29
N SER A 306 -20.61 1.99 11.57
CA SER A 306 -19.76 1.12 10.74
C SER A 306 -18.99 0.10 11.57
N SER A 307 -18.49 0.49 12.74
CA SER A 307 -17.79 -0.43 13.64
C SER A 307 -18.69 -1.58 14.10
N LYS A 308 -19.99 -1.33 14.32
CA LYS A 308 -20.97 -2.37 14.68
C LYS A 308 -21.20 -3.34 13.52
N VAL A 309 -21.36 -2.83 12.30
CA VAL A 309 -21.53 -3.65 11.08
C VAL A 309 -20.30 -4.54 10.86
N MET A 310 -19.11 -3.97 11.01
CA MET A 310 -17.86 -4.73 10.91
C MET A 310 -17.80 -5.88 11.92
N ALA A 311 -18.06 -5.62 13.21
CA ALA A 311 -18.04 -6.63 14.25
C ALA A 311 -18.95 -7.83 13.93
N ILE A 312 -20.14 -7.56 13.38
CA ILE A 312 -21.09 -8.59 12.95
C ILE A 312 -20.53 -9.40 11.78
N GLY A 313 -20.01 -8.73 10.74
CA GLY A 313 -19.46 -9.41 9.56
C GLY A 313 -18.25 -10.29 9.91
N ILE A 314 -17.38 -9.82 10.80
CA ILE A 314 -16.22 -10.59 11.31
C ILE A 314 -16.71 -11.84 12.04
N SER A 315 -17.69 -11.72 12.93
CA SER A 315 -18.24 -12.86 13.67
C SER A 315 -18.82 -13.91 12.73
N LYS A 316 -19.56 -13.49 11.69
CA LYS A 316 -20.10 -14.38 10.66
C LYS A 316 -19.01 -15.04 9.82
N ASN A 317 -17.95 -14.32 9.47
CA ASN A 317 -16.81 -14.90 8.76
C ASN A 317 -16.09 -15.96 9.60
N GLN A 318 -15.96 -15.75 10.93
CA GLN A 318 -15.42 -16.76 11.83
C GLN A 318 -16.30 -18.01 11.93
N GLU A 319 -17.63 -17.85 11.89
CA GLU A 319 -18.57 -18.97 11.83
C GLU A 319 -18.46 -19.73 10.50
N ASN A 320 -18.38 -19.02 9.37
CA ASN A 320 -18.16 -19.62 8.06
C ASN A 320 -16.88 -20.46 8.03
N LEU A 321 -15.79 -19.94 8.60
CA LEU A 321 -14.51 -20.65 8.74
C LEU A 321 -14.67 -21.96 9.52
N LYS A 322 -15.30 -21.91 10.71
CA LYS A 322 -15.52 -23.10 11.56
C LYS A 322 -16.37 -24.17 10.88
N ASN A 323 -17.29 -23.76 10.01
CA ASN A 323 -18.23 -24.64 9.32
C ASN A 323 -17.74 -25.09 7.93
N GLY A 324 -16.50 -24.80 7.55
CA GLY A 324 -15.93 -25.18 6.24
C GLY A 324 -16.51 -24.41 5.05
N ASN A 325 -17.20 -23.29 5.29
CA ASN A 325 -17.78 -22.42 4.26
C ASN A 325 -16.84 -21.28 3.85
N LEU A 326 -15.59 -21.63 3.51
CA LEU A 326 -14.56 -20.68 3.11
C LEU A 326 -14.98 -19.88 1.87
N GLY A 327 -14.55 -18.61 1.79
CA GLY A 327 -14.90 -17.73 0.67
C GLY A 327 -16.36 -17.26 0.63
N LYS A 328 -17.23 -17.73 1.55
CA LYS A 328 -18.63 -17.31 1.59
C LYS A 328 -18.76 -15.85 2.04
N LEU A 329 -19.28 -15.02 1.14
CA LEU A 329 -19.57 -13.61 1.42
C LEU A 329 -20.63 -13.45 2.52
N VAL A 330 -20.41 -12.46 3.37
CA VAL A 330 -21.38 -12.00 4.38
C VAL A 330 -22.04 -10.71 3.91
N LYS A 331 -23.28 -10.49 4.33
CA LYS A 331 -24.09 -9.34 3.89
C LYS A 331 -23.51 -7.99 4.33
N GLU A 332 -22.69 -8.01 5.37
CA GLU A 332 -22.00 -6.85 5.93
C GLU A 332 -20.87 -6.34 5.02
N GLY A 333 -20.55 -7.05 3.93
CA GLY A 333 -19.55 -6.66 2.94
C GLY A 333 -18.11 -6.73 3.44
N ILE A 334 -17.88 -7.45 4.55
CA ILE A 334 -16.55 -7.78 5.05
C ILE A 334 -15.96 -8.90 4.19
N PRO A 335 -14.75 -8.72 3.64
CA PRO A 335 -14.09 -9.75 2.84
C PRO A 335 -14.05 -11.09 3.60
N PRO A 336 -14.41 -12.21 2.95
CA PRO A 336 -14.44 -13.51 3.61
C PRO A 336 -13.02 -13.97 3.93
N TYR A 337 -12.88 -14.84 4.94
CA TYR A 337 -11.62 -15.58 5.11
C TYR A 337 -11.45 -16.48 3.88
N CYS A 338 -10.31 -16.31 3.22
CA CYS A 338 -9.96 -17.11 2.07
C CYS A 338 -9.60 -18.52 2.54
N GLY A 339 -9.83 -19.52 1.69
CA GLY A 339 -9.62 -20.94 1.96
C GLY A 339 -8.48 -21.49 1.16
#